data_AF-A0A7S0I0R1-F1
#
_entry.id   AF-A0A7S0I0R1-F1
#
_cell.length_a   1.000
_cell.length_b   1.000
_cell.length_c   1.000
_cell.angle_alpha   90.00
_cell.angle_beta   90.00
_cell.angle_gamma   90.00
#
_symmetry.space_group_name_H-M   'P 1'
#
loop_
_entity.id
_entity.type
_entity.pdbx_description
1 polymer ?
#
loop_
_entity_poly.entity_id
_entity_poly.type
_entity_poly.pdbx_seq_one_letter_code
_entity_poly.pdbx_strand_id
1 'polypeptide(L)'
;IDRPRAMWAPTRALRPAARRVAPRGARLIRSSAAVRADGETSLFLGAQSNYTIDPSFYYPKVDTLPALMPCYRLMDDEGVAVPGATLPEIDKETCVKMISTMVSVNEFDKVFNDAQRQGRLSFYFTNRGEEA
;
A
#
# COMPACT_ATOMS: atom_id res chain seq x y z
N ILE A 1 -24.92 -54.47 -23.45
CA ILE A 1 -26.25 -55.09 -23.68
C ILE A 1 -26.97 -54.87 -22.36
N ASP A 2 -27.59 -53.72 -22.14
CA ASP A 2 -28.90 -53.39 -22.71
C ASP A 2 -29.12 -51.87 -22.76
N ARG A 3 -29.71 -51.40 -23.86
CA ARG A 3 -30.29 -50.06 -24.14
C ARG A 3 -31.54 -50.38 -24.98
N PRO A 4 -32.52 -49.48 -25.18
CA PRO A 4 -32.83 -48.23 -24.47
C PRO A 4 -34.35 -48.08 -24.24
N ARG A 5 -34.79 -46.98 -23.60
CA ARG A 5 -36.10 -46.41 -23.92
C ARG A 5 -36.06 -44.88 -23.81
N ALA A 6 -35.80 -44.28 -24.96
CA ALA A 6 -36.09 -42.87 -25.22
C ALA A 6 -37.61 -42.68 -25.23
N MET A 7 -38.10 -41.66 -24.53
CA MET A 7 -39.46 -41.16 -24.71
C MET A 7 -39.44 -39.64 -24.71
N TRP A 8 -39.42 -39.12 -25.94
CA TRP A 8 -40.06 -37.91 -26.44
C TRP A 8 -40.35 -36.76 -25.46
N ALA A 9 -39.66 -35.63 -25.66
CA ALA A 9 -40.03 -34.32 -25.14
C ALA A 9 -41.07 -33.65 -26.06
N PRO A 10 -42.16 -33.05 -25.54
CA PRO A 10 -42.93 -32.09 -26.32
C PRO A 10 -42.28 -30.71 -26.24
N THR A 11 -41.94 -30.20 -27.43
CA THR A 11 -41.40 -28.89 -27.76
C THR A 11 -42.27 -27.77 -27.16
N ARG A 12 -41.83 -27.16 -26.06
CA ARG A 12 -42.47 -25.94 -25.54
C ARG A 12 -41.95 -24.75 -26.34
N ALA A 13 -42.80 -24.23 -27.22
CA ALA A 13 -42.54 -23.06 -28.05
C ALA A 13 -41.96 -21.90 -27.21
N LEU A 14 -40.81 -21.39 -27.66
CA LEU A 14 -40.20 -20.16 -27.18
C LEU A 14 -41.16 -19.00 -27.51
N ARG A 15 -41.87 -18.50 -26.49
CA ARG A 15 -42.59 -17.23 -26.59
C ARG A 15 -41.57 -16.09 -26.79
N PRO A 16 -41.82 -15.13 -27.69
CA PRO A 16 -40.92 -14.01 -27.87
C PRO A 16 -40.84 -13.19 -26.57
N ALA A 17 -39.62 -12.79 -26.22
CA ALA A 17 -39.34 -11.96 -25.06
C ALA A 17 -40.10 -10.64 -25.17
N ALA A 18 -41.04 -10.39 -24.25
CA ALA A 18 -41.62 -9.07 -24.07
C ALA A 18 -40.51 -8.13 -23.59
N ARG A 19 -40.02 -7.28 -24.50
CA ARG A 19 -39.05 -6.22 -24.22
C ARG A 19 -39.68 -5.23 -23.24
N ARG A 20 -39.44 -5.41 -21.95
CA ARG A 20 -39.76 -4.39 -20.94
C ARG A 20 -38.90 -3.17 -21.23
N VAL A 21 -39.53 -2.10 -21.70
CA VAL A 21 -38.91 -0.77 -21.76
C VAL A 21 -38.78 -0.31 -20.32
N ALA A 22 -37.55 -0.26 -19.80
CA ALA A 22 -37.27 0.36 -18.51
C ALA A 22 -37.67 1.84 -18.58
N PRO A 23 -38.38 2.39 -17.56
CA PRO A 23 -38.66 3.81 -17.54
C PRO A 23 -37.32 4.56 -17.49
N ARG A 24 -37.05 5.34 -18.54
CA ARG A 24 -36.01 6.36 -18.56
C ARG A 24 -36.40 7.41 -17.53
N GLY A 25 -35.77 7.38 -16.35
CA GLY A 25 -36.01 8.41 -15.34
C GLY A 25 -35.75 8.04 -13.88
N ALA A 26 -35.34 6.82 -13.55
CA ALA A 26 -34.88 6.52 -12.19
C ALA A 26 -33.36 6.75 -12.12
N ARG A 27 -32.96 7.97 -11.72
CA ARG A 27 -31.60 8.21 -11.24
C ARG A 27 -31.44 7.41 -9.95
N LEU A 28 -30.95 6.18 -10.08
CA LEU A 28 -30.48 5.39 -8.96
C LEU A 28 -29.33 6.17 -8.33
N ILE A 29 -29.64 6.91 -7.27
CA ILE A 29 -28.62 7.29 -6.30
C ILE A 29 -28.14 5.96 -5.74
N ARG A 30 -27.07 5.41 -6.33
CA ARG A 30 -26.25 4.42 -5.65
C ARG A 30 -25.65 5.17 -4.46
N SER A 31 -26.33 5.12 -3.33
CA SER A 31 -25.65 5.29 -2.05
C SER A 31 -24.50 4.29 -2.06
N SER A 32 -23.29 4.79 -1.83
CA SER A 32 -22.09 4.00 -1.71
C SER A 32 -22.36 2.86 -0.73
N ALA A 33 -22.52 1.65 -1.26
CA ALA A 33 -22.69 0.44 -0.48
C ALA A 33 -21.35 0.17 0.22
N ALA A 34 -21.16 0.81 1.36
CA ALA A 34 -20.17 0.42 2.34
C ALA A 34 -20.76 -0.74 3.15
N VAL A 35 -20.10 -1.89 3.02
CA VAL A 35 -20.07 -3.05 3.92
C VAL A 35 -21.43 -3.57 4.39
N ARG A 36 -21.93 -4.59 3.68
CA ARG A 36 -22.88 -5.55 4.28
C ARG A 36 -22.09 -6.61 5.01
N ALA A 37 -22.18 -6.62 6.32
CA ALA A 37 -21.78 -7.75 7.16
C ALA A 37 -22.80 -7.83 8.29
N ASP A 38 -23.87 -8.61 8.08
CA ASP A 38 -24.85 -9.27 8.99
C ASP A 38 -25.20 -8.69 10.37
N GLY A 39 -24.80 -7.46 10.67
CA GLY A 39 -25.10 -6.66 11.85
C GLY A 39 -25.69 -5.32 11.41
N GLU A 40 -26.59 -4.77 12.21
CA GLU A 40 -27.30 -3.54 11.90
C GLU A 40 -26.29 -2.39 11.68
N THR A 41 -26.25 -1.86 10.45
CA THR A 41 -25.41 -0.72 10.06
C THR A 41 -26.04 0.59 10.54
N SER A 42 -25.26 1.46 11.15
CA SER A 42 -25.69 2.80 11.59
C SER A 42 -26.13 3.67 10.41
N LEU A 43 -27.29 4.31 10.56
CA LEU A 43 -27.84 5.25 9.57
C LEU A 43 -27.25 6.67 9.68
N PHE A 44 -26.15 6.85 10.42
CA PHE A 44 -25.51 8.14 10.58
C PHE A 44 -24.84 8.62 9.28
N LEU A 45 -25.21 9.82 8.83
CA LEU A 45 -24.83 10.31 7.50
C LEU A 45 -23.31 10.63 7.38
N GLY A 46 -22.64 10.91 8.50
CA GLY A 46 -21.22 11.27 8.53
C GLY A 46 -20.25 10.08 8.60
N ALA A 47 -20.72 8.89 8.99
CA ALA A 47 -19.92 7.68 9.08
C ALA A 47 -20.83 6.45 9.12
N GLN A 48 -20.58 5.51 8.20
CA GLN A 48 -21.28 4.23 8.16
C GLN A 48 -20.44 3.22 8.95
N SER A 49 -20.98 2.69 10.04
CA SER A 49 -20.33 1.67 10.87
C SER A 49 -21.37 0.69 11.43
N ASN A 50 -20.95 -0.53 11.75
CA ASN A 50 -21.82 -1.51 12.40
C ASN A 50 -21.94 -1.19 13.90
N TYR A 51 -23.10 -1.48 14.50
CA TYR A 51 -23.23 -1.43 15.95
C TYR A 51 -22.43 -2.58 16.60
N THR A 52 -21.76 -2.28 17.72
CA THR A 52 -21.10 -3.26 18.59
C THR A 52 -21.55 -3.05 20.02
N ILE A 53 -21.77 -4.14 20.75
CA ILE A 53 -22.08 -4.10 22.20
C ILE A 53 -20.80 -4.07 23.04
N ASP A 54 -19.71 -4.61 22.49
CA ASP A 54 -18.44 -4.72 23.17
C ASP A 54 -17.56 -3.51 22.79
N PRO A 55 -17.05 -2.76 23.78
CA PRO A 55 -16.12 -1.67 23.52
C PRO A 55 -14.80 -2.25 23.02
N SER A 56 -14.48 -2.00 21.75
CA SER A 56 -13.17 -2.25 21.16
C SER A 56 -12.54 -0.93 20.73
N PHE A 57 -11.30 -0.72 21.14
CA PHE A 57 -10.51 0.43 20.71
C PHE A 57 -9.66 0.03 19.53
N TYR A 58 -9.73 0.83 18.47
CA TYR A 58 -8.86 0.66 17.32
C TYR A 58 -7.49 1.26 17.62
N TYR A 59 -6.46 0.42 17.57
CA TYR A 59 -5.07 0.81 17.70
C TYR A 59 -4.38 0.68 16.34
N PRO A 60 -4.07 1.80 15.66
CA PRO A 60 -3.47 1.75 14.33
C PRO A 60 -2.21 0.89 14.26
N LYS A 61 -1.38 0.86 15.31
CA LYS A 61 -0.13 0.08 15.34
C LYS A 61 -0.31 -1.43 15.48
N VAL A 62 -1.48 -1.90 15.89
CA VAL A 62 -1.73 -3.33 16.20
C VAL A 62 -2.76 -3.90 15.24
N ASP A 63 -3.79 -3.11 14.93
CA ASP A 63 -4.96 -3.57 14.18
C ASP A 63 -4.86 -3.25 12.68
N THR A 64 -3.97 -2.34 12.25
CA THR A 64 -3.63 -2.25 10.83
C THR A 64 -2.70 -3.40 10.47
N LEU A 65 -3.03 -4.10 9.38
CA LEU A 65 -2.09 -5.01 8.75
C LEU A 65 -1.53 -4.30 7.52
N PRO A 66 -0.19 -4.13 7.40
CA PRO A 66 0.84 -4.56 8.36
C PRO A 66 0.96 -3.63 9.58
N ALA A 67 1.20 -4.21 10.76
CA ALA A 67 1.29 -3.52 12.07
C ALA A 67 2.37 -2.42 12.12
N LEU A 68 3.35 -2.50 11.21
CA LEU A 68 4.33 -1.46 10.96
C LEU A 68 4.71 -1.48 9.47
N MET A 69 4.88 -0.30 8.88
CA MET A 69 5.37 -0.21 7.50
C MET A 69 6.79 -0.81 7.42
N PRO A 70 7.01 -1.86 6.63
CA PRO A 70 8.33 -2.50 6.54
C PRO A 70 9.34 -1.54 5.90
N CYS A 71 10.55 -1.49 6.46
CA CYS A 71 11.66 -0.74 5.87
C CYS A 71 12.21 -1.48 4.65
N TYR A 72 12.33 -0.78 3.53
CA TYR A 72 12.93 -1.32 2.32
C TYR A 72 14.45 -1.43 2.46
N ARG A 73 15.01 -2.60 2.15
CA ARG A 73 16.46 -2.89 2.23
C ARG A 73 16.92 -3.66 1.00
N LEU A 74 18.01 -3.20 0.39
CA LEU A 74 18.62 -3.84 -0.80
C LEU A 74 19.88 -4.65 -0.48
N MET A 75 20.71 -4.13 0.44
CA MET A 75 21.98 -4.72 0.83
C MET A 75 22.02 -4.95 2.35
N ASP A 76 22.76 -5.97 2.77
CA ASP A 76 23.08 -6.22 4.17
C ASP A 76 24.21 -5.30 4.68
N ASP A 77 24.57 -5.44 5.96
CA ASP A 77 25.60 -4.59 6.61
C ASP A 77 27.01 -4.91 6.11
N GLU A 78 27.20 -6.06 5.44
CA GLU A 78 28.44 -6.48 4.80
C GLU A 78 28.49 -6.04 3.31
N GLY A 79 27.46 -5.34 2.83
CA GLY A 79 27.36 -4.87 1.45
C GLY A 79 26.95 -5.95 0.44
N VAL A 80 26.41 -7.08 0.90
CA VAL A 80 25.90 -8.16 0.05
C VAL A 80 24.41 -7.97 -0.21
N ALA A 81 23.95 -8.26 -1.42
CA ALA A 81 22.53 -8.18 -1.76
C ALA A 81 21.68 -9.14 -0.91
N VAL A 82 20.56 -8.65 -0.38
CA VAL A 82 19.61 -9.49 0.37
C VAL A 82 19.01 -10.55 -0.58
N PRO A 83 18.79 -11.81 -0.13
CA PRO A 83 18.20 -12.84 -0.96
C PRO A 83 16.86 -12.39 -1.59
N GLY A 84 16.79 -12.43 -2.92
CA GLY A 84 15.61 -12.02 -3.68
C GLY A 84 15.51 -10.51 -3.98
N ALA A 85 16.48 -9.70 -3.56
CA ALA A 85 16.58 -8.30 -3.94
C ALA A 85 17.21 -8.13 -5.33
N THR A 86 16.62 -7.27 -6.16
CA THR A 86 17.21 -6.85 -7.43
C THR A 86 17.99 -5.57 -7.21
N LEU A 87 19.31 -5.61 -7.39
CA LEU A 87 20.14 -4.42 -7.33
C LEU A 87 19.93 -3.54 -8.58
N PRO A 88 19.92 -2.20 -8.43
CA PRO A 88 19.94 -1.30 -9.56
C PRO A 88 21.27 -1.43 -10.33
N GLU A 89 21.20 -1.37 -11.66
CA GLU A 89 22.39 -1.26 -12.50
C GLU A 89 22.97 0.14 -12.37
N ILE A 90 24.05 0.28 -11.59
CA ILE A 90 24.79 1.52 -11.42
C ILE A 90 26.17 1.33 -12.04
N ASP A 91 26.57 2.27 -12.89
CA ASP A 91 27.90 2.25 -13.48
C ASP A 91 28.99 2.47 -12.43
N LYS A 92 30.14 1.84 -12.64
CA LYS A 92 31.27 1.86 -11.70
C LYS A 92 31.73 3.29 -11.38
N GLU A 93 31.77 4.16 -12.39
CA GLU A 93 32.15 5.57 -12.22
C GLU A 93 31.20 6.29 -11.26
N THR A 94 29.91 5.99 -11.36
CA THR A 94 28.88 6.56 -10.50
C THR A 94 28.98 6.02 -9.08
N CYS A 95 29.19 4.72 -8.89
CA CYS A 95 29.42 4.14 -7.55
C CYS A 95 30.64 4.75 -6.86
N VAL A 96 31.75 4.90 -7.58
CA VAL A 96 32.98 5.52 -7.04
C VAL A 96 32.72 6.97 -6.68
N LYS A 97 31.97 7.70 -7.52
CA LYS A 97 31.58 9.09 -7.22
C LYS A 97 30.74 9.20 -5.96
N MET A 98 29.75 8.32 -5.77
CA MET A 98 28.92 8.27 -4.56
C MET A 98 29.78 8.09 -3.31
N ILE A 99 30.64 7.07 -3.29
CA ILE A 99 31.53 6.80 -2.15
C ILE A 99 32.49 7.98 -1.91
N SER A 100 33.06 8.54 -2.98
CA SER A 100 33.93 9.71 -2.88
C SER A 100 33.21 10.92 -2.30
N THR A 101 31.94 11.14 -2.64
CA THR A 101 31.12 12.20 -2.06
C THR A 101 30.84 11.96 -0.58
N MET A 102 30.49 10.73 -0.17
CA MET A 102 30.27 10.38 1.24
C MET A 102 31.50 10.71 2.10
N VAL A 103 32.68 10.24 1.69
CA VAL A 103 33.95 10.50 2.38
C VAL A 103 34.26 12.00 2.42
N SER A 104 34.01 12.72 1.33
CA SER A 104 34.27 14.17 1.27
C SER A 104 33.38 14.93 2.25
N VAL A 105 32.08 14.60 2.32
CA VAL A 105 31.15 15.17 3.29
C VAL A 105 31.61 14.89 4.72
N ASN A 106 32.08 13.66 5.01
CA ASN A 106 32.59 13.33 6.34
C ASN A 106 33.80 14.19 6.76
N GLU A 107 34.71 14.49 5.83
CA GLU A 107 35.86 15.36 6.11
C GLU A 107 35.44 16.83 6.28
N PHE A 108 34.51 17.33 5.46
CA PHE A 108 33.95 18.67 5.63
C PHE A 108 33.25 18.85 6.98
N ASP A 109 32.49 17.84 7.41
CA ASP A 109 31.80 17.84 8.70
C ASP A 109 32.76 18.06 9.87
N LYS A 110 33.96 17.47 9.83
CA LYS A 110 34.98 17.67 10.88
C LYS A 110 35.45 19.12 10.92
N VAL A 111 35.82 19.68 9.77
CA VAL A 111 36.36 21.04 9.66
C VAL A 111 35.33 22.08 10.09
N PHE A 112 34.08 21.95 9.64
CA PHE A 112 33.03 22.92 9.94
C PHE A 112 32.52 22.82 11.38
N ASN A 113 32.48 21.62 11.95
CA ASN A 113 32.21 21.44 13.37
C ASN A 113 33.30 22.13 14.22
N ASP A 114 34.57 21.95 13.89
CA ASP A 114 35.66 22.62 14.61
C ASP A 114 35.64 24.15 14.42
N ALA A 115 35.33 24.63 13.22
CA ALA A 115 35.16 26.06 12.95
C ALA A 115 34.02 26.66 13.77
N GLN A 116 32.92 25.92 13.96
CA GLN A 116 31.80 26.34 14.81
C GLN A 116 32.22 26.41 16.28
N ARG A 117 32.98 25.44 16.79
CA ARG A 117 33.51 25.45 18.16
C ARG A 117 34.54 26.57 18.42
N GLN A 118 35.20 27.04 17.36
CA GLN A 118 36.09 28.20 17.40
C GLN A 118 35.35 29.54 17.23
N GLY A 119 34.03 29.54 17.08
CA GLY A 119 33.24 30.75 16.84
C GLY A 119 33.46 31.39 15.47
N ARG A 120 34.07 30.66 14.51
CA ARG A 120 34.26 31.12 13.13
C ARG A 120 32.99 30.97 12.29
N LEU A 121 32.06 30.11 12.74
CA LEU A 121 30.72 29.93 12.18
C LEU A 121 29.69 30.02 13.30
N SER A 122 28.58 30.73 13.05
CA SER A 122 27.53 30.92 14.06
C SER A 122 26.76 29.63 14.35
N PHE A 123 26.42 28.84 13.31
CA PHE A 123 25.65 27.61 13.43
C PHE A 123 26.07 26.59 12.38
N TYR A 124 26.12 25.31 12.77
CA TYR A 124 26.41 24.19 11.88
C TYR A 124 25.78 22.91 12.45
N PHE A 125 25.32 22.01 11.56
CA PHE A 125 24.82 20.69 11.89
C PHE A 125 25.62 19.64 11.10
N THR A 126 25.97 18.55 11.78
CA THR A 126 26.72 17.43 11.18
C THR A 126 25.77 16.47 10.49
N ASN A 127 26.14 15.98 9.31
CA ASN A 127 25.42 14.97 8.52
C ASN A 127 25.98 13.56 8.75
N ARG A 128 26.80 13.35 9.80
CA ARG A 128 27.43 12.07 10.12
C ARG A 128 26.37 10.97 10.27
N GLY A 129 26.43 9.96 9.39
CA GLY A 129 25.48 8.83 9.37
C GLY A 129 24.32 9.00 8.39
N GLU A 130 24.16 10.18 7.78
CA GLU A 130 23.17 10.49 6.73
C GLU A 130 23.86 10.77 5.38
N GLU A 131 25.06 10.24 5.19
CA GLU A 131 25.88 10.45 3.99
C GLU A 131 25.39 9.60 2.79
N ALA A 132 24.63 8.54 3.06
CA ALA A 132 24.26 7.46 2.14
C ALA A 132 22.94 7.67 1.39
#